data_AF-A0A953EUP5-F1
#
_entry.id   AF-A0A953EUP5-F1
#
_cell.length_a   1.000
_cell.length_b   1.000
_cell.length_c   1.000
_cell.angle_alpha   90.00
_cell.angle_beta   90.00
_cell.angle_gamma   90.00
#
_symmetry.space_group_name_H-M   'P 1'
#
loop_
_entity.id
_entity.type
_entity.pdbx_description
1 polymer ?
#
loop_
_entity_poly.entity_id
_entity_poly.type
_entity_poly.pdbx_seq_one_letter_code
_entity_poly.pdbx_strand_id
1 'polypeptide(L)'
;SKEPAARLSPAEIPRQWRAVATGRVRKGISRVIPQKEGFLDHFVHEQDIRRPLGLPAPNDASLLRAALDAAVSVRSPVFAPAKRVKGLSLEATDIDWSHGDGPVVRGPAEALVMAAAGRTVAVTELEGDGVARLA
;
A
#
# COMPACT_ATOMS: atom_id res chain seq x y z
N SER A 1 10.80 -10.11 22.90
CA SER A 1 12.14 -9.66 23.32
C SER A 1 12.49 -8.38 22.60
N LYS A 2 12.41 -7.25 23.31
CA LYS A 2 13.04 -6.00 22.88
C LYS A 2 14.51 -6.11 23.29
N GLU A 3 15.33 -6.71 22.44
CA GLU A 3 16.74 -6.34 22.48
C GLU A 3 16.82 -4.87 22.04
N PRO A 4 17.68 -4.04 22.64
CA PRO A 4 17.92 -2.70 22.13
C PRO A 4 18.31 -2.85 20.65
N ALA A 5 17.83 -1.95 19.80
CA ALA A 5 18.31 -1.83 18.43
C ALA A 5 19.80 -1.51 18.47
N ALA A 6 20.62 -2.54 18.63
CA ALA A 6 22.05 -2.46 18.75
C ALA A 6 22.61 -2.40 17.33
N ARG A 7 23.03 -1.19 16.94
CA ARG A 7 24.23 -0.88 16.16
C ARG A 7 24.50 -1.78 14.94
N LEU A 8 23.61 -1.74 13.95
CA LEU A 8 24.02 -2.13 12.60
C LEU A 8 24.61 -0.90 11.91
N SER A 9 25.80 -1.05 11.32
CA SER A 9 26.32 -0.06 10.39
C SER A 9 25.43 0.04 9.14
N PRO A 10 25.48 1.16 8.40
CA PRO A 10 24.74 1.29 7.14
C PRO A 10 24.99 0.15 6.13
N ALA A 11 26.16 -0.49 6.17
CA ALA A 11 26.49 -1.62 5.31
C ALA A 11 25.87 -2.96 5.77
N GLU A 12 25.57 -3.10 7.06
CA GLU A 12 25.00 -4.32 7.64
C GLU A 12 23.47 -4.37 7.51
N ILE A 13 22.81 -3.20 7.48
CA ILE A 13 21.35 -3.10 7.32
C ILE A 13 20.86 -3.80 6.02
N PRO A 14 21.42 -3.53 4.82
CA PRO A 14 21.00 -4.21 3.60
C PRO A 14 21.28 -5.72 3.63
N ARG A 15 22.36 -6.15 4.29
CA ARG A 15 22.73 -7.56 4.38
C ARG A 15 21.72 -8.33 5.24
N GLN A 16 21.36 -7.77 6.39
CA GLN A 16 20.33 -8.36 7.25
C GLN A 16 18.97 -8.37 6.57
N TRP A 17 18.60 -7.29 5.87
CA TRP A 17 17.37 -7.23 5.10
C TRP A 17 17.32 -8.33 4.03
N ARG A 18 18.40 -8.51 3.25
CA ARG A 18 18.48 -9.58 2.24
C ARG A 18 18.27 -10.96 2.85
N ALA A 19 18.88 -11.25 4.00
CA ALA A 19 18.72 -12.55 4.67
C ALA A 19 17.26 -12.83 5.09
N VAL A 20 16.53 -11.79 5.53
CA VAL A 20 15.10 -11.91 5.85
C VAL A 20 14.27 -12.11 4.58
N ALA A 21 14.54 -11.31 3.53
CA ALA A 21 13.81 -11.36 2.27
C ALA A 21 13.99 -12.69 1.52
N THR A 22 15.21 -13.21 1.43
CA THR A 22 15.50 -14.47 0.72
C THR A 22 15.13 -15.70 1.54
N GLY A 23 15.33 -15.66 2.85
CA GLY A 23 15.05 -16.80 3.74
C GLY A 23 13.57 -17.02 4.06
N ARG A 24 12.67 -16.12 3.64
CA ARG A 24 11.22 -16.14 3.97
C ARG A 24 10.94 -16.30 5.47
N VAL A 25 11.83 -15.83 6.33
CA VAL A 25 11.74 -16.05 7.77
C VAL A 25 10.79 -15.02 8.40
N ARG A 26 9.63 -15.45 8.91
CA ARG A 26 8.75 -14.56 9.71
C ARG A 26 9.33 -14.34 11.10
N LYS A 27 9.83 -13.13 11.38
CA LYS A 27 10.34 -12.71 12.71
C LYS A 27 9.55 -11.52 13.26
N GLY A 28 9.48 -11.41 14.59
CA GLY A 28 8.83 -10.27 15.26
C GLY A 28 7.37 -10.09 14.86
N ILE A 29 6.97 -8.84 14.59
CA ILE A 29 5.57 -8.47 14.29
C ILE A 29 5.03 -9.12 13.00
N SER A 30 5.90 -9.47 12.04
CA SER A 30 5.51 -10.20 10.82
C SER A 30 4.92 -11.59 11.07
N ARG A 31 5.05 -12.15 12.28
CA ARG A 31 4.39 -13.43 12.66
C ARG A 31 2.89 -13.26 12.93
N VAL A 32 2.46 -12.05 13.28
CA VAL A 32 1.10 -11.79 13.76
C VAL A 32 0.29 -10.89 12.82
N ILE A 33 0.95 -10.18 11.90
CA ILE A 33 0.26 -9.38 10.88
C ILE A 33 -0.37 -10.33 9.84
N PRO A 34 -1.68 -10.20 9.54
CA PRO A 34 -2.33 -10.91 8.45
C PRO A 34 -1.60 -10.68 7.12
N GLN A 35 -1.47 -11.72 6.29
CA GLN A 35 -0.68 -11.64 5.04
C GLN A 35 -1.12 -10.50 4.12
N LYS A 36 -2.42 -10.26 4.00
CA LYS A 36 -2.99 -9.19 3.19
C LYS A 36 -2.62 -7.80 3.69
N GLU A 37 -2.60 -7.59 5.01
CA GLU A 37 -2.19 -6.32 5.63
C GLU A 37 -0.70 -6.09 5.43
N GLY A 38 0.14 -7.11 5.66
CA GLY A 38 1.59 -7.01 5.43
C GLY A 38 1.95 -6.81 3.95
N PHE A 39 1.19 -7.41 3.04
CA PHE A 39 1.33 -7.19 1.60
C PHE A 39 1.03 -5.73 1.24
N LEU A 40 -0.11 -5.21 1.68
CA LEU A 40 -0.51 -3.84 1.39
C LEU A 40 0.45 -2.81 2.00
N ASP A 41 0.90 -3.05 3.23
CA ASP A 41 1.94 -2.25 3.91
C ASP A 41 3.23 -2.20 3.07
N HIS A 42 3.71 -3.35 2.60
CA HIS A 42 4.90 -3.42 1.77
C HIS A 42 4.72 -2.70 0.43
N PHE A 43 3.58 -2.91 -0.23
CA PHE A 43 3.26 -2.26 -1.50
C PHE A 43 3.30 -0.74 -1.37
N VAL A 44 2.64 -0.19 -0.33
CA VAL A 44 2.61 1.26 -0.07
C VAL A 44 4.01 1.79 0.22
N HIS A 45 4.79 1.10 1.06
CA HIS A 45 6.13 1.55 1.41
C HIS A 45 7.15 1.42 0.29
N GLU A 46 6.95 0.49 -0.65
CA GLU A 46 7.72 0.47 -1.89
C GLU A 46 7.47 1.75 -2.71
N GLN A 47 6.21 2.20 -2.81
CA GLN A 47 5.88 3.43 -3.54
C GLN A 47 6.33 4.70 -2.80
N ASP A 48 6.30 4.70 -1.46
CA ASP A 48 6.86 5.80 -0.64
C ASP A 48 8.35 6.04 -0.97
N ILE A 49 9.08 5.02 -1.46
CA ILE A 49 10.48 5.14 -1.91
C ILE A 49 10.57 5.47 -3.40
N ARG A 50 9.83 4.75 -4.25
CA ARG A 50 9.98 4.85 -5.72
C ARG A 50 9.49 6.18 -6.28
N ARG A 51 8.31 6.64 -5.85
CA ARG A 51 7.67 7.88 -6.34
C ARG A 51 8.57 9.11 -6.26
N PRO A 52 9.15 9.47 -5.08
CA PRO A 52 9.99 10.65 -4.99
C PRO A 52 11.32 10.54 -5.78
N LEU A 53 11.72 9.32 -6.14
CA LEU A 53 12.90 9.07 -6.96
C LEU A 53 12.58 8.99 -8.47
N GLY A 54 11.30 9.10 -8.86
CA GLY A 54 10.87 8.91 -10.25
C GLY A 54 11.13 7.50 -10.78
N LEU A 55 11.24 6.50 -9.91
CA LEU A 55 11.52 5.12 -10.31
C LEU A 55 10.21 4.42 -10.70
N PRO A 56 10.15 3.73 -11.85
CA PRO A 56 8.96 2.97 -12.21
C PRO A 56 8.76 1.80 -11.24
N ALA A 57 7.51 1.51 -10.89
CA ALA A 57 7.16 0.29 -10.16
C ALA A 57 6.85 -0.83 -11.16
N PRO A 58 7.43 -2.04 -11.00
CA PRO A 58 7.14 -3.18 -11.86
C PRO A 58 5.81 -3.85 -11.48
N ASN A 59 4.76 -3.05 -11.34
CA ASN A 59 3.45 -3.50 -10.90
C ASN A 59 2.69 -4.11 -12.09
N ASP A 60 2.59 -5.43 -12.14
CA ASP A 60 1.68 -6.06 -13.09
C ASP A 60 0.21 -5.92 -12.66
N ALA A 61 -0.72 -6.18 -13.58
CA ALA A 61 -2.15 -6.04 -13.31
C ALA A 61 -2.67 -6.94 -12.18
N SER A 62 -2.03 -8.09 -11.94
CA SER A 62 -2.43 -9.02 -10.88
C SER A 62 -2.03 -8.47 -9.50
N LEU A 63 -0.84 -7.90 -9.40
CA LEU A 63 -0.34 -7.23 -8.21
C LEU A 63 -1.20 -6.01 -7.85
N LEU A 64 -1.53 -5.19 -8.85
CA LEU A 64 -2.40 -4.01 -8.67
C LEU A 64 -3.79 -4.40 -8.19
N ARG A 65 -4.40 -5.41 -8.81
CA ARG A 65 -5.70 -5.95 -8.36
C ARG A 65 -5.65 -6.42 -6.90
N ALA A 66 -4.62 -7.19 -6.54
CA ALA A 66 -4.47 -7.66 -5.17
C ALA A 66 -4.31 -6.50 -4.17
N ALA A 67 -3.59 -5.43 -4.54
CA ALA A 67 -3.40 -4.25 -3.71
C ALA A 67 -4.71 -3.46 -3.53
N LEU A 68 -5.49 -3.30 -4.60
CA LEU A 68 -6.81 -2.68 -4.55
C LEU A 68 -7.80 -3.49 -3.70
N ASP A 69 -7.86 -4.81 -3.89
CA ASP A 69 -8.68 -5.71 -3.09
C ASP A 69 -8.29 -5.65 -1.60
N ALA A 70 -7.00 -5.50 -1.30
CA ALA A 70 -6.53 -5.29 0.06
C ALA A 70 -6.95 -3.91 0.60
N ALA A 71 -6.81 -2.85 -0.19
CA ALA A 71 -7.16 -1.48 0.19
C ALA A 71 -8.63 -1.34 0.59
N VAL A 72 -9.55 -2.04 -0.09
CA VAL A 72 -10.99 -2.00 0.22
C VAL A 72 -11.43 -2.98 1.32
N SER A 73 -10.55 -3.87 1.78
CA SER A 73 -10.89 -4.90 2.78
C SER A 73 -10.14 -4.80 4.10
N VAL A 74 -8.92 -4.25 4.13
CA VAL A 74 -8.10 -4.16 5.36
C VAL A 74 -8.67 -3.11 6.32
N ARG A 75 -8.96 -3.54 7.56
CA ARG A 75 -9.56 -2.75 8.64
C ARG A 75 -8.89 -3.02 9.99
N SER A 76 -7.57 -2.90 10.07
CA SER A 76 -6.87 -3.10 11.35
C SER A 76 -6.95 -1.84 12.22
N PRO A 77 -6.74 -1.93 13.55
CA PRO A 77 -6.74 -0.76 14.44
C PRO A 77 -5.64 0.26 14.10
N VAL A 78 -4.54 -0.19 13.47
CA VAL A 78 -3.37 0.64 13.15
C VAL A 78 -3.36 1.07 11.68
N PHE A 79 -4.03 0.34 10.80
CA PHE A 79 -4.08 0.60 9.36
C PHE A 79 -5.44 0.17 8.80
N ALA A 80 -6.26 1.16 8.41
CA ALA A 80 -7.65 0.93 7.99
C ALA A 80 -8.01 1.63 6.68
N PRO A 81 -7.33 1.32 5.55
CA PRO A 81 -7.62 1.93 4.25
C PRO A 81 -9.08 1.75 3.84
N ALA A 82 -9.68 0.59 4.14
CA ALA A 82 -11.09 0.33 3.81
C ALA A 82 -12.07 1.23 4.55
N LYS A 83 -11.67 1.84 5.69
CA LYS A 83 -12.48 2.87 6.36
C LYS A 83 -12.39 4.20 5.63
N ARG A 84 -11.21 4.56 5.10
CA ARG A 84 -10.98 5.83 4.37
C ARG A 84 -11.77 5.89 3.08
N VAL A 85 -11.90 4.77 2.37
CA VAL A 85 -12.62 4.69 1.08
C VAL A 85 -14.08 4.26 1.22
N LYS A 86 -14.61 4.15 2.45
CA LYS A 86 -15.97 3.68 2.69
C LYS A 86 -17.00 4.63 2.04
N GLY A 87 -17.90 4.08 1.23
CA GLY A 87 -18.97 4.85 0.58
C GLY A 87 -18.51 5.70 -0.60
N LEU A 88 -17.37 5.37 -1.20
CA LEU A 88 -16.90 5.86 -2.50
C LEU A 88 -17.09 4.77 -3.56
N SER A 89 -17.13 5.16 -4.83
CA SER A 89 -16.90 4.24 -5.95
C SER A 89 -15.47 4.43 -6.44
N LEU A 90 -14.63 3.40 -6.34
CA LEU A 90 -13.25 3.44 -6.83
C LEU A 90 -13.18 2.77 -8.21
N GLU A 91 -12.51 3.41 -9.17
CA GLU A 91 -12.38 2.92 -10.55
C GLU A 91 -10.95 3.04 -11.06
N ALA A 92 -10.29 1.90 -11.32
CA ALA A 92 -8.96 1.90 -11.90
C ALA A 92 -9.02 2.20 -13.40
N THR A 93 -8.14 3.06 -13.90
CA THR A 93 -8.10 3.45 -15.32
C THR A 93 -7.19 2.59 -16.18
N ASP A 94 -6.27 1.86 -15.55
CA ASP A 94 -5.19 1.09 -16.15
C ASP A 94 -5.42 -0.43 -16.06
N ILE A 95 -6.42 -0.87 -15.29
CA ILE A 95 -6.87 -2.26 -15.20
C ILE A 95 -8.39 -2.33 -15.06
N ASP A 96 -8.99 -3.46 -15.44
CA ASP A 96 -10.44 -3.71 -15.28
C ASP A 96 -10.80 -4.03 -13.81
N TRP A 97 -10.89 -2.98 -12.99
CA TRP A 97 -11.23 -3.10 -11.56
C TRP A 97 -12.05 -1.91 -11.08
N SER A 98 -13.11 -2.19 -10.35
CA SER A 98 -13.90 -1.19 -9.64
C SER A 98 -14.47 -1.74 -8.32
N HIS A 99 -14.81 -0.85 -7.39
CA HIS A 99 -15.41 -1.21 -6.10
C HIS A 99 -16.26 -0.10 -5.51
N GLY A 100 -17.46 -0.44 -5.06
CA GLY A 100 -18.37 0.48 -4.38
C GLY A 100 -19.39 1.12 -5.33
N ASP A 101 -20.21 2.01 -4.78
CA ASP A 101 -21.42 2.55 -5.40
C ASP A 101 -21.67 4.03 -5.04
N GLY A 102 -20.68 4.70 -4.45
CA GLY A 102 -20.74 6.10 -4.03
C GLY A 102 -20.17 7.09 -5.07
N PRO A 103 -19.88 8.33 -4.65
CA PRO A 103 -19.18 9.30 -5.50
C PRO A 103 -17.87 8.73 -6.06
N VAL A 104 -17.65 8.94 -7.35
CA VAL A 104 -16.54 8.32 -8.09
C VAL A 104 -15.20 8.93 -7.69
N VAL A 105 -14.22 8.06 -7.50
CA VAL A 105 -12.79 8.36 -7.47
C VAL A 105 -12.12 7.46 -8.49
N ARG A 106 -11.61 8.05 -9.56
CA ARG A 106 -11.05 7.35 -10.70
C ARG A 106 -9.61 7.77 -10.93
N GLY A 107 -8.76 6.83 -11.33
CA GLY A 107 -7.36 7.09 -11.66
C GLY A 107 -6.54 5.80 -11.74
N PRO A 108 -5.20 5.91 -11.84
CA PRO A 108 -4.32 4.73 -11.87
C PRO A 108 -4.51 3.86 -10.61
N ALA A 109 -4.46 2.54 -10.76
CA ALA A 109 -4.65 1.60 -9.67
C ALA A 109 -3.71 1.86 -8.48
N GLU A 110 -2.43 2.16 -8.76
CA GLU A 110 -1.46 2.51 -7.72
C GLU A 110 -1.88 3.77 -6.95
N ALA A 111 -2.32 4.83 -7.66
CA ALA A 111 -2.72 6.08 -7.03
C ALA A 111 -3.94 5.89 -6.12
N LEU A 112 -4.92 5.07 -6.54
CA LEU A 112 -6.06 4.70 -5.71
C LEU A 112 -5.64 3.99 -4.42
N VAL A 113 -4.70 3.03 -4.51
CA VAL A 113 -4.17 2.33 -3.33
C VAL A 113 -3.45 3.30 -2.40
N MET A 114 -2.61 4.18 -2.94
CA MET A 114 -1.84 5.16 -2.17
C MET A 114 -2.77 6.17 -1.46
N ALA A 115 -3.79 6.67 -2.16
CA ALA A 115 -4.78 7.57 -1.57
C ALA A 115 -5.65 6.88 -0.50
N ALA A 116 -6.05 5.62 -0.73
CA ALA A 116 -6.73 4.79 0.27
C ALA A 116 -5.88 4.58 1.53
N ALA A 117 -4.56 4.46 1.36
CA ALA A 117 -3.57 4.38 2.44
C ALA A 117 -3.21 5.75 3.05
N GLY A 118 -3.87 6.84 2.64
CA GLY A 118 -3.71 8.17 3.22
C GLY A 118 -2.55 9.00 2.67
N ARG A 119 -1.94 8.62 1.54
CA ARG A 119 -0.87 9.41 0.91
C ARG A 119 -1.49 10.45 -0.02
N THR A 120 -1.59 11.68 0.49
CA THR A 120 -2.23 12.81 -0.22
C THR A 120 -1.55 13.18 -1.54
N VAL A 121 -0.25 12.90 -1.69
CA VAL A 121 0.47 13.12 -2.95
C VAL A 121 -0.11 12.33 -4.12
N ALA A 122 -0.75 11.18 -3.87
CA ALA A 122 -1.40 10.40 -4.93
C ALA A 122 -2.78 10.95 -5.32
N VAL A 123 -3.40 11.79 -4.48
CA VAL A 123 -4.74 12.33 -4.72
C VAL A 123 -4.76 13.27 -5.91
N THR A 124 -3.64 13.93 -6.23
CA THR A 124 -3.53 14.81 -7.41
C THR A 124 -3.60 14.07 -8.75
N GLU A 125 -3.48 12.74 -8.72
CA GLU A 125 -3.61 11.87 -9.89
C GLU A 125 -5.02 11.27 -10.02
N LEU A 126 -5.94 11.65 -9.14
CA LEU A 126 -7.30 11.14 -9.08
C LEU A 126 -8.32 12.20 -9.52
N GLU A 127 -9.39 11.74 -10.13
CA GLU A 127 -10.51 12.54 -10.62
C GLU A 127 -11.85 12.02 -10.10
N GLY A 128 -12.88 12.88 -10.12
CA GLY A 128 -14.25 12.54 -9.75
C GLY A 128 -14.75 13.16 -8.43
N ASP A 129 -16.06 13.13 -8.24
CA ASP A 129 -16.76 13.82 -7.15
C ASP A 129 -16.38 13.32 -5.75
N GLY A 130 -15.82 12.11 -5.65
CA GLY A 130 -15.38 11.51 -4.39
C GLY A 130 -13.98 11.96 -3.92
N VAL A 131 -13.17 12.57 -4.79
CA VAL A 131 -11.75 12.85 -4.53
C VAL A 131 -11.54 13.71 -3.29
N ALA A 132 -12.42 14.70 -3.07
CA ALA A 132 -12.34 15.60 -1.92
C ALA A 132 -12.45 14.88 -0.55
N ARG A 133 -12.96 13.64 -0.51
CA ARG A 133 -13.02 12.83 0.72
C ARG A 133 -11.71 12.09 1.02
N LEU A 134 -10.77 12.05 0.07
CA LEU A 134 -9.46 11.44 0.20
C LEU A 134 -8.33 12.47 0.38
N ALA A 135 -8.64 13.76 0.31
CA ALA A 135 -7.73 14.85 0.66
C ALA A 135 -7.43 14.92 2.16
#